data_AF-A0A2S9GMH4-F1
#
_entry.id   AF-A0A2S9GMH4-F1
#
_cell.length_a   1.000
_cell.length_b   1.000
_cell.length_c   1.000
_cell.angle_alpha   90.00
_cell.angle_beta   90.00
_cell.angle_gamma   90.00
#
_symmetry.space_group_name_H-M   'P 1'
#
loop_
_entity.id
_entity.type
_entity.pdbx_description
1 polymer ?
#
loop_
_entity_poly.entity_id
_entity_poly.type
_entity_poly.pdbx_seq_one_letter_code
_entity_poly.pdbx_strand_id
1 'polypeptide(L)' 'PGPWRRSAAADQTAGTLVCGFQQSKPTVAWTTDAELMMSEIRSGPQGPNMVQIYTWWSSHS' A
#
# COMPACT_ATOMS: atom_id res chain seq x y z
N PRO A 1 10.84 -1.81 0.98
CA PRO A 1 10.26 -0.50 1.33
C PRO A 1 10.73 0.56 0.33
N GLY A 2 9.86 1.44 -0.15
CA GLY A 2 10.23 2.49 -1.12
C GLY A 2 9.24 3.66 -1.12
N PRO A 3 9.58 4.81 -1.73
CA PRO A 3 8.71 5.96 -1.74
C PRO A 3 7.44 5.70 -2.56
N TRP A 4 6.29 6.22 -2.10
CA TRP A 4 5.07 6.28 -2.91
C TRP A 4 4.58 7.72 -3.06
N ARG A 5 3.70 7.92 -4.04
CA ARG A 5 3.14 9.21 -4.43
C ARG A 5 1.64 9.05 -4.64
N ARG A 6 0.86 10.08 -4.31
CA ARG A 6 -0.58 10.11 -4.59
C ARG A 6 -0.78 10.22 -6.10
N SER A 7 -1.81 9.57 -6.65
CA SER A 7 -2.13 9.68 -8.08
C SER A 7 -2.41 11.13 -8.50
N ALA A 8 -3.00 11.93 -7.61
CA ALA A 8 -3.28 13.36 -7.84
C ALA A 8 -2.04 14.27 -7.72
N ALA A 9 -0.92 13.79 -7.18
CA ALA A 9 0.31 14.55 -6.94
C ALA A 9 1.54 13.65 -7.20
N ALA A 10 1.70 13.21 -8.45
CA ALA A 10 2.68 12.20 -8.84
C ALA A 10 4.14 12.69 -8.86
N ASP A 11 4.40 13.97 -8.59
CA ASP A 11 5.73 14.56 -8.43
C ASP A 11 6.19 14.55 -6.96
N GLN A 12 5.26 14.56 -6.01
CA GLN A 12 5.55 14.64 -4.59
C GLN A 12 5.55 13.26 -3.90
N THR A 13 6.61 12.98 -3.14
CA THR A 13 6.64 11.79 -2.27
C THR A 13 5.70 12.00 -1.09
N ALA A 14 4.75 11.07 -0.90
CA ALA A 14 3.76 11.12 0.18
C ALA A 14 4.19 10.31 1.42
N GLY A 15 5.03 9.31 1.24
CA GLY A 15 5.58 8.50 2.32
C GLY A 15 6.26 7.23 1.81
N THR A 16 6.27 6.19 2.65
CA THR A 16 6.90 4.89 2.34
C THR A 16 5.87 3.79 2.16
N LEU A 17 5.99 3.02 1.09
CA LEU A 17 5.23 1.81 0.79
C LEU A 17 6.02 0.56 1.17
N VAL A 18 5.30 -0.42 1.72
CA VAL A 18 5.78 -1.79 1.96
C VAL A 18 4.74 -2.78 1.46
N CYS A 19 5.21 -3.81 0.75
CA CYS A 19 4.42 -4.97 0.36
C CYS A 19 5.03 -6.21 1.02
N GLY A 20 4.20 -7.12 1.54
CA GLY A 20 4.69 -8.33 2.18
C GLY A 20 3.58 -9.26 2.65
N PHE A 21 3.95 -10.33 3.34
CA PHE A 21 3.01 -11.29 3.88
C PHE A 21 3.00 -11.21 5.40
N GLN A 22 1.84 -10.91 5.98
CA GLN A 22 1.63 -10.96 7.42
C GLN A 22 0.76 -12.17 7.76
N GLN A 23 1.30 -13.13 8.52
CA GLN A 23 0.62 -14.40 8.82
C GLN A 23 0.10 -15.10 7.54
N SER A 24 0.96 -15.18 6.52
CA SER A 24 0.65 -15.74 5.20
C SER A 24 -0.44 -15.00 4.40
N LYS A 25 -0.88 -13.82 4.85
CA LYS A 25 -1.84 -12.99 4.12
C LYS A 25 -1.11 -11.88 3.34
N PRO A 26 -1.33 -11.75 2.02
CA PRO A 26 -0.86 -10.60 1.26
C PRO A 26 -1.28 -9.29 1.92
N THR A 27 -0.33 -8.39 2.09
CA THR A 27 -0.49 -7.12 2.81
C THR A 27 0.26 -6.00 2.06
N VAL A 28 -0.40 -4.87 1.89
CA VAL A 28 0.19 -3.61 1.40
C VAL A 28 -0.04 -2.56 2.48
N ALA A 29 1.03 -1.94 2.95
CA ALA A 29 0.98 -0.90 3.97
C ALA A 29 1.78 0.32 3.54
N TRP A 30 1.34 1.50 3.92
CA TRP A 30 2.05 2.73 3.60
C TRP A 30 1.87 3.80 4.67
N THR A 31 2.86 4.68 4.78
CA THR A 31 2.77 5.89 5.59
C THR A 31 2.27 7.06 4.76
N THR A 32 1.58 8.00 5.38
CA THR A 32 1.41 9.35 4.83
C THR A 32 2.04 10.30 5.82
N ASP A 33 3.24 10.78 5.47
CA ASP A 33 4.16 11.34 6.47
C ASP A 33 3.69 12.69 6.98
N ALA A 34 3.07 13.51 6.11
CA ALA A 34 2.54 14.82 6.48
C ALA A 34 1.37 14.73 7.48
N GLU A 35 0.60 13.64 7.44
CA GLU A 35 -0.53 13.35 8.30
C GLU A 35 -0.16 12.47 9.50
N LEU A 36 1.11 12.07 9.64
CA LEU A 36 1.58 11.12 10.67
C LEU A 36 0.74 9.83 10.71
N MET A 37 0.28 9.37 9.55
CA MET A 37 -0.69 8.28 9.43
C MET A 37 -0.05 7.03 8.83
N MET A 38 -0.48 5.85 9.28
CA MET A 38 -0.19 4.57 8.64
C MET A 38 -1.49 3.90 8.20
N SER A 39 -1.51 3.42 6.96
CA SER A 39 -2.63 2.68 6.37
C SER A 39 -2.18 1.28 5.98
N GLU A 40 -3.10 0.33 6.05
CA GLU A 40 -2.87 -1.07 5.70
C GLU A 40 -4.09 -1.61 4.94
N ILE A 41 -3.82 -2.38 3.89
CA ILE A 41 -4.78 -3.31 3.31
C ILE A 41 -4.23 -4.73 3.38
N ARG A 42 -5.10 -5.68 3.73
CA ARG A 42 -4.76 -7.09 3.89
C ARG A 42 -5.80 -7.97 3.21
N SER A 43 -5.34 -8.99 2.50
CA SER A 43 -6.23 -9.99 1.92
C SER A 43 -6.85 -10.89 2.99
N GLY A 44 -8.11 -11.26 2.78
CA GLY A 44 -8.78 -12.31 3.55
C GLY A 44 -8.26 -13.73 3.21
N PRO A 45 -8.72 -14.77 3.94
CA PRO A 45 -8.29 -16.16 3.75
C PRO A 45 -8.49 -16.73 2.32
N GLN A 46 -9.48 -16.21 1.58
CA GLN A 46 -9.73 -16.53 0.16
C GLN A 46 -9.67 -15.25 -0.70
N GLY A 47 -8.92 -14.26 -0.22
CA GLY A 47 -8.83 -12.96 -0.84
C GLY A 47 -7.86 -12.89 -2.02
N PRO A 48 -7.77 -11.71 -2.65
CA PRO A 48 -6.82 -11.45 -3.72
C PRO A 48 -5.37 -11.77 -3.32
N ASN A 49 -4.56 -12.23 -4.28
CA ASN A 49 -3.13 -12.43 -4.07
C ASN A 49 -2.37 -11.08 -4.02
N MET A 50 -1.05 -11.14 -3.77
CA MET A 50 -0.20 -9.95 -3.66
C MET A 50 -0.28 -9.03 -4.89
N VAL A 51 -0.25 -9.60 -6.10
CA VAL A 51 -0.31 -8.81 -7.33
C VAL A 51 -1.65 -8.08 -7.42
N GLN A 52 -2.75 -8.77 -7.12
CA GLN A 52 -4.09 -8.20 -7.20
C GLN A 52 -4.30 -7.04 -6.20
N ILE A 53 -3.88 -7.19 -4.94
CA ILE A 53 -4.03 -6.09 -3.96
C ILE A 53 -3.11 -4.91 -4.27
N TYR A 54 -1.89 -5.17 -4.76
CA TYR A 54 -0.98 -4.11 -5.16
C TYR A 54 -1.51 -3.33 -6.36
N THR A 55 -2.05 -4.01 -7.38
CA THR A 55 -2.68 -3.37 -8.53
C THR A 55 -3.85 -2.50 -8.10
N TRP A 56 -4.71 -3.00 -7.21
CA TRP A 56 -5.82 -2.21 -6.68
C TRP A 56 -5.34 -0.98 -5.91
N TRP A 57 -4.36 -1.14 -5.01
CA TRP A 57 -3.78 -0.02 -4.27
C TRP A 57 -3.19 1.03 -5.22
N SER A 58 -2.42 0.60 -6.23
CA SER A 58 -1.78 1.50 -7.19
C SER A 58 -2.76 2.33 -8.02
N SER A 59 -4.01 1.88 -8.19
CA SER A 59 -5.04 2.63 -8.92
C SER A 59 -5.91 3.52 -8.03
N HIS A 60 -5.80 3.39 -6.70
CA HIS A 60 -6.62 4.13 -5.71
C HIS A 60 -5.79 4.98 -4.74
N SER A 61 -4.45 4.94 -4.81
CA SER A 61 -3.52 5.71 -3.98
C SER A 61 -3.26 7.12 -4.51
#